data_AF-A0A0M6WA56-F1
#
_entry.id   AF-A0A0M6WA56-F1
#
_cell.length_a   1.000
_cell.length_b   1.000
_cell.length_c   1.000
_cell.angle_alpha   90.00
_cell.angle_beta   90.00
_cell.angle_gamma   90.00
#
_symmetry.space_group_name_H-M   'P 1'
#
loop_
_entity.id
_entity.type
_entity.pdbx_description
1 polymer ?
#
loop_
_entity_poly.entity_id
_entity_poly.type
_entity_poly.pdbx_seq_one_letter_code
_entity_poly.pdbx_strand_id
1 'polypeptide(L)' 'MRVIISIILMVIAALVGFFFGAGMNEAMGGAILLSMITGFACTINAIEKNKKD' A
#
# COMPACT_ATOMS: atom_id res chain seq x y z
N MET A 1 3.39 -0.26 -16.71
CA MET A 1 3.46 1.20 -16.42
C MET A 1 2.24 1.74 -15.69
N ARG A 2 0.99 1.52 -16.14
CA ARG A 2 -0.20 2.05 -15.44
C ARG A 2 -0.38 1.52 -14.01
N VAL A 3 -0.07 0.24 -13.78
CA VAL A 3 -0.21 -0.40 -12.46
C VAL A 3 0.75 0.20 -11.43
N ILE A 4 1.99 0.45 -11.84
CA ILE A 4 3.01 1.08 -10.99
C ILE A 4 2.57 2.49 -10.56
N ILE A 5 1.98 3.27 -11.47
CA ILE A 5 1.46 4.61 -11.16
C ILE A 5 0.32 4.52 -10.14
N SER A 6 -0.60 3.57 -10.27
CA SER A 6 -1.67 3.33 -9.29
C SER A 6 -1.13 2.89 -7.92
N ILE A 7 -0.10 2.06 -7.87
CA ILE A 7 0.55 1.65 -6.60
C ILE A 7 1.16 2.87 -5.91
N ILE A 8 1.89 3.70 -6.64
CA ILE A 8 2.53 4.90 -6.08
C ILE A 8 1.48 5.82 -5.46
N LEU A 9 0.36 6.07 -6.16
CA LEU A 9 -0.74 6.88 -5.63
C LEU A 9 -1.40 6.26 -4.38
N MET A 10 -1.55 4.94 -4.35
CA MET A 10 -2.09 4.22 -3.19
C MET A 10 -1.19 4.35 -1.96
N VAL A 11 0.14 4.22 -2.13
CA VAL A 11 1.12 4.37 -1.04
C VAL A 11 1.13 5.79 -0.48
N ILE A 12 1.04 6.81 -1.35
CA ILE A 12 0.98 8.22 -0.93
C ILE A 12 -0.29 8.48 -0.10
N ALA A 13 -1.45 8.02 -0.56
CA ALA A 13 -2.71 8.17 0.18
C ALA A 13 -2.66 7.48 1.55
N ALA A 14 -2.06 6.29 1.61
CA ALA A 14 -1.93 5.55 2.85
C ALA A 14 -0.94 6.19 3.84
N LEU A 15 0.14 6.81 3.36
CA LEU A 15 1.05 7.60 4.20
C LEU A 15 0.34 8.82 4.79
N VAL A 16 -0.41 9.56 3.98
CA VAL A 16 -1.19 10.73 4.46
C VAL A 16 -2.23 10.30 5.51
N GLY A 17 -2.96 9.21 5.24
CA GLY A 17 -3.92 8.65 6.19
C GLY A 17 -3.29 8.08 7.46
N PHE A 18 -2.10 7.47 7.36
CA PHE A 18 -1.35 6.95 8.50
C PHE A 18 -0.84 8.07 9.40
N PHE A 19 -0.28 9.15 8.81
CA PHE A 19 0.17 10.31 9.57
C PHE A 19 -0.99 11.03 10.27
N PHE A 20 -2.16 11.10 9.63
CA PHE A 20 -3.38 11.62 10.27
C PHE A 20 -3.90 10.68 11.38
N GLY A 21 -3.90 9.36 11.16
CA GLY A 21 -4.39 8.37 12.12
C GLY A 21 -3.46 8.14 13.33
N ALA A 22 -2.14 8.22 13.15
CA ALA A 22 -1.16 8.07 14.22
C ALA A 22 -1.24 9.20 15.26
N GLY A 23 -1.66 10.41 14.84
CA GLY A 23 -1.92 11.53 15.75
C GLY A 23 -3.07 11.29 16.74
N MET A 24 -3.95 10.31 16.47
CA MET A 24 -5.06 9.91 17.34
C MET A 24 -4.76 8.68 18.22
N ASN A 25 -3.50 8.25 18.33
CA ASN A 25 -3.06 7.10 19.16
C ASN A 25 -3.65 5.74 18.73
N GLU A 26 -4.02 5.59 17.46
CA GLU A 26 -4.49 4.34 16.85
C GLU A 26 -3.34 3.57 16.19
N ALA A 27 -2.30 3.22 16.95
CA ALA A 27 -1.13 2.49 16.45
C ALA A 27 -1.50 1.17 15.74
N MET A 28 -2.63 0.57 16.13
CA MET A 28 -3.19 -0.62 15.51
C MET A 28 -3.74 -0.37 14.10
N GLY A 29 -4.40 0.78 13.87
CA GLY A 29 -4.87 1.17 12.53
C GLY A 29 -3.71 1.38 11.56
N GLY A 30 -2.60 1.92 12.06
CA GLY A 30 -1.38 2.07 11.29
C GLY A 30 -0.75 0.73 10.84
N ALA A 31 -0.67 -0.25 11.74
CA ALA A 31 -0.14 -1.58 11.42
C ALA A 31 -1.00 -2.30 10.35
N ILE A 32 -2.33 -2.17 10.43
CA ILE A 32 -3.27 -2.74 9.45
C ILE A 32 -3.07 -2.09 8.07
N LEU A 33 -2.89 -0.77 8.02
CA LEU A 33 -2.59 -0.04 6.78
C LEU A 33 -1.29 -0.53 6.13
N LEU A 34 -0.20 -0.66 6.89
CA LEU A 34 1.07 -1.19 6.37
C LEU A 34 0.95 -2.62 5.84
N SER A 35 0.23 -3.49 6.56
CA SER A 35 -0.03 -4.87 6.13
C SER A 35 -0.81 -4.91 4.82
N MET A 36 -1.83 -4.06 4.69
CA MET A 36 -2.69 -4.01 3.50
C MET A 36 -1.91 -3.51 2.27
N ILE A 37 -1.11 -2.45 2.41
CA ILE A 37 -0.24 -1.95 1.31
C ILE A 37 0.73 -3.04 0.87
N THR A 38 1.36 -3.73 1.83
CA THR A 38 2.32 -4.80 1.55
C THR A 38 1.65 -5.97 0.82
N GLY A 39 0.44 -6.37 1.22
CA GLY A 39 -0.33 -7.42 0.55
C GLY A 39 -0.71 -7.06 -0.89
N PHE A 40 -1.15 -5.82 -1.12
CA PHE A 40 -1.45 -5.32 -2.47
C PHE A 40 -0.19 -5.25 -3.34
N ALA A 41 0.92 -4.74 -2.81
CA ALA A 41 2.20 -4.70 -3.52
C ALA A 41 2.70 -6.10 -3.88
N CYS A 42 2.59 -7.06 -2.96
CA CYS A 42 2.98 -8.45 -3.19
C CYS A 42 2.14 -9.11 -4.29
N THR A 43 0.82 -8.90 -4.25
CA THR A 43 -0.12 -9.43 -5.26
C THR A 43 0.17 -8.86 -6.63
N ILE A 44 0.38 -7.55 -6.73
CA ILE A 44 0.69 -6.90 -8.02
C ILE A 44 2.05 -7.36 -8.55
N ASN A 45 3.06 -7.46 -7.69
CA ASN A 45 4.38 -7.94 -8.10
C ASN A 45 4.32 -9.40 -8.59
N ALA A 46 3.49 -10.24 -7.96
CA ALA A 46 3.24 -11.60 -8.43
C ALA A 46 2.54 -11.62 -9.80
N ILE A 47 1.52 -10.80 -10.01
CA ILE A 47 0.83 -10.68 -11.30
C ILE A 47 1.78 -10.15 -12.38
N GLU A 48 2.60 -9.15 -12.07
CA GLU A 48 3.56 -8.56 -13.01
C GLU A 48 4.71 -9.52 -13.33
N LYS A 49 5.15 -10.35 -12.36
CA LYS A 49 6.10 -11.45 -12.61
C LYS A 49 5.51 -12.55 -13.50
N ASN A 50 4.24 -12.91 -13.33
CA ASN A 50 3.59 -13.92 -14.17
C ASN A 50 3.25 -13.41 -15.59
N LYS A 51 3.26 -12.09 -15.82
CA LYS A 51 3.03 -11.47 -17.13
C LYS A 51 4.30 -11.30 -17.98
N LYS A 52 5.44 -11.79 -17.47
CA LYS A 52 6.73 -11.90 -18.16
C LYS A 52 6.97 -13.33 -18.69
N ASP A 53 5.89 -14.03 -19.03
CA ASP A 53 5.89 -15.20 -19.91
C ASP A 53 5.08 -14.84 -21.17
#